data_AF-A0A6C0IWM0-F1
#
_entry.id   AF-A0A6C0IWM0-F1
#
_cell.length_a   1.000
_cell.length_b   1.000
_cell.length_c   1.000
_cell.angle_alpha   90.00
_cell.angle_beta   90.00
_cell.angle_gamma   90.00
#
_symmetry.space_group_name_H-M   'P 1'
#
loop_
_entity.id
_entity.type
_entity.pdbx_description
1 polymer ?
#
loop_
_entity_poly.entity_id
_entity_poly.type
_entity_poly.pdbx_seq_one_letter_code
_entity_poly.pdbx_strand_id
1 'polypeptide(L)'
;MEQKYFIENILHRYNPDGLEEKNISFTGTSFTQNKGSTMVLCLRDKKTGKLQDPNTIKYVYLHELCHVGAVTWQHTTEFWESFIWLLKTLDDAGIYKTLDYNKTPKPYCGIVIDSTPYFST
;
A
#
# COMPACT_ATOMS: atom_id res chain seq x y z
N MET A 1 3.16 -6.24 -17.97
CA MET A 1 3.95 -6.48 -16.74
C MET A 1 4.60 -7.86 -16.78
N GLU A 2 5.90 -7.97 -16.52
CA GLU A 2 6.53 -9.25 -16.20
C GLU A 2 6.58 -9.41 -14.66
N GLN A 3 5.67 -10.23 -14.11
CA GLN A 3 5.52 -10.46 -12.66
C GLN A 3 6.83 -10.87 -11.99
N LYS A 4 7.68 -11.60 -12.71
CA LYS A 4 9.02 -11.99 -12.26
C LYS A 4 9.86 -10.78 -11.85
N TYR A 5 9.99 -9.76 -12.71
CA TYR A 5 10.79 -8.57 -12.39
C TYR A 5 10.18 -7.75 -11.25
N PHE A 6 8.85 -7.67 -11.17
CA PHE A 6 8.18 -7.01 -10.06
C PHE A 6 8.54 -7.65 -8.72
N ILE A 7 8.52 -8.99 -8.64
CA ILE A 7 8.91 -9.73 -7.44
C ILE A 7 10.41 -9.61 -7.15
N GLU A 8 11.27 -9.74 -8.16
CA GLU A 8 12.72 -9.55 -7.99
C GLU A 8 13.05 -8.15 -7.46
N ASN A 9 12.34 -7.11 -7.94
CA ASN A 9 12.49 -5.76 -7.43
C ASN A 9 12.07 -5.64 -5.95
N ILE A 10 10.96 -6.25 -5.55
CA ILE A 10 10.56 -6.27 -4.14
C ILE A 10 11.63 -6.96 -3.29
N LEU A 11 12.07 -8.15 -3.68
CA LEU A 11 13.04 -8.93 -2.92
C LEU A 11 14.40 -8.23 -2.77
N HIS A 12 14.85 -7.49 -3.80
CA HIS A 12 16.13 -6.78 -3.76
C HIS A 12 16.05 -5.42 -3.07
N ARG A 13 14.91 -4.73 -3.12
CA ARG A 13 14.81 -3.33 -2.69
C ARG A 13 14.08 -3.13 -1.37
N TYR A 14 13.25 -4.08 -0.96
CA TYR A 14 12.51 -3.96 0.29
C TYR A 14 13.48 -4.04 1.47
N ASN A 15 13.56 -2.95 2.23
CA ASN A 15 14.33 -2.89 3.46
C ASN A 15 13.40 -3.02 4.67
N PRO A 16 13.38 -4.16 5.39
CA PRO A 16 12.55 -4.32 6.58
C PRO A 16 12.96 -3.39 7.72
N ASP A 17 14.23 -3.01 7.81
CA ASP A 17 14.73 -2.08 8.85
C ASP A 17 14.35 -0.62 8.54
N GLY A 18 13.85 -0.34 7.34
CA GLY A 18 13.40 0.98 6.89
C GLY A 18 11.90 1.23 7.10
N LEU A 19 11.19 0.39 7.85
CA LEU A 19 9.78 0.55 8.12
C LEU A 19 9.55 1.49 9.32
N GLU A 20 8.89 2.63 9.08
CA GLU A 20 8.73 3.67 10.09
C GLU A 20 7.25 4.05 10.29
N GLU A 21 6.89 4.42 11.53
CA GLU A 21 5.62 5.09 11.80
C GLU A 21 5.73 6.56 11.42
N LYS A 22 4.76 7.05 10.64
CA LYS A 22 4.66 8.46 10.27
C LYS A 22 4.55 9.35 11.51
N ASN A 23 5.39 10.40 11.56
CA ASN A 23 5.23 11.46 12.56
C ASN A 23 3.91 12.23 12.36
N ILE A 24 3.15 12.42 13.44
CA ILE A 24 1.84 13.08 13.42
C ILE A 24 1.89 14.54 12.92
N SER A 25 3.02 15.22 13.06
CA SER A 25 3.23 16.59 12.57
C SER A 25 3.27 16.66 11.04
N PHE A 26 3.67 15.58 10.37
CA PHE A 26 3.73 15.52 8.91
C PHE A 26 2.33 15.61 8.28
N THR A 27 2.21 16.35 7.19
CA THR A 27 0.94 16.62 6.51
C THR A 27 0.56 15.56 5.49
N GLY A 28 1.53 14.82 4.94
CA GLY A 28 1.27 13.72 4.00
C GLY A 28 0.67 12.48 4.66
N THR A 29 0.36 11.46 3.85
CA THR A 29 -0.19 10.18 4.30
C THR A 29 0.93 9.17 4.57
N SER A 30 0.91 8.03 3.90
CA SER A 30 1.99 7.04 3.87
C SER A 30 2.76 7.18 2.57
N PHE A 31 4.02 6.76 2.55
CA PHE A 31 4.85 6.88 1.37
C PHE A 31 6.07 5.96 1.42
N THR A 32 6.64 5.72 0.25
CA THR A 32 7.88 4.97 0.06
C THR A 32 8.97 5.87 -0.52
N GLN A 33 10.17 5.82 0.05
CA GLN A 33 11.35 6.54 -0.45
C GLN A 33 12.29 5.60 -1.20
N ASN A 34 12.92 6.14 -2.25
CA ASN A 34 13.98 5.47 -3.04
C ASN A 34 13.66 4.01 -3.38
N LYS A 35 12.42 3.73 -3.80
CA LYS A 35 11.97 2.39 -4.20
C LYS A 35 12.15 1.30 -3.13
N GLY A 36 12.13 1.63 -1.85
CA GLY A 36 12.10 0.65 -0.76
C GLY A 36 13.11 0.87 0.36
N SER A 37 13.97 1.89 0.28
CA SER A 37 14.94 2.18 1.35
C SER A 37 14.25 2.48 2.68
N THR A 38 13.14 3.22 2.62
CA THR A 38 12.30 3.59 3.74
C THR A 38 10.84 3.55 3.31
N MET A 39 9.99 2.94 4.13
CA MET A 39 8.54 2.94 3.97
C MET A 39 7.93 3.53 5.24
N VAL A 40 7.19 4.62 5.10
CA VAL A 40 6.58 5.33 6.21
C VAL A 40 5.07 5.07 6.19
N LEU A 41 4.56 4.46 7.26
CA LEU A 41 3.14 4.13 7.41
C LEU A 41 2.45 5.01 8.45
N CYS A 42 1.29 5.54 8.09
CA CYS A 42 0.41 6.22 9.02
C CYS A 42 -0.40 5.22 9.86
N LEU A 43 0.15 4.82 11.01
CA LEU A 43 -0.48 3.84 11.89
C LEU A 43 -1.58 4.45 12.78
N ARG A 44 -1.54 5.77 13.00
CA ARG A 44 -2.46 6.48 13.91
C ARG A 44 -3.28 7.54 13.20
N ASP A 45 -4.51 7.70 13.66
CA ASP A 45 -5.35 8.81 13.26
C ASP A 45 -4.80 10.14 13.81
N LYS A 46 -4.72 11.15 12.95
CA LYS A 46 -4.08 12.44 13.27
C LYS A 46 -4.84 13.24 14.33
N LYS A 47 -6.16 13.03 14.46
CA LYS A 47 -7.00 13.78 15.40
C LYS A 47 -7.10 13.08 16.75
N THR A 48 -7.25 11.76 16.73
CA THR A 48 -7.57 10.96 17.92
C THR A 48 -6.37 10.19 18.47
N GLY A 49 -5.29 10.03 17.72
CA GLY A 49 -4.11 9.23 18.10
C GLY A 49 -4.36 7.72 18.15
N LYS A 50 -5.60 7.28 17.87
CA LYS A 50 -5.98 5.86 17.86
C LYS A 50 -5.36 5.15 16.66
N LEU A 51 -5.07 3.87 16.83
CA LEU A 51 -4.62 3.04 15.72
C LEU A 51 -5.68 2.98 14.62
N GLN A 52 -5.23 3.05 13.38
CA GLN A 52 -6.07 2.84 12.20
C GLN A 52 -6.52 1.37 12.13
N ASP A 53 -7.55 1.11 11.35
CA ASP A 53 -8.00 -0.27 11.10
C ASP A 53 -6.85 -1.13 10.52
N PRO A 54 -6.53 -2.30 11.11
CA PRO A 54 -5.42 -3.12 10.68
C PRO A 54 -5.50 -3.60 9.22
N ASN A 55 -6.70 -3.84 8.68
CA ASN A 55 -6.83 -4.22 7.27
C ASN A 55 -6.53 -3.04 6.36
N THR A 56 -7.00 -1.85 6.72
CA THR A 56 -6.66 -0.61 6.00
C THR A 56 -5.16 -0.32 6.05
N ILE A 57 -4.48 -0.54 7.19
CA ILE A 57 -3.02 -0.44 7.27
C ILE A 57 -2.35 -1.43 6.31
N LYS A 58 -2.79 -2.70 6.28
CA LYS A 58 -2.26 -3.72 5.37
C LYS A 58 -2.49 -3.34 3.90
N TYR A 59 -3.68 -2.84 3.55
CA TYR A 59 -3.97 -2.37 2.20
C TYR A 59 -3.00 -1.27 1.75
N VAL A 60 -2.76 -0.29 2.61
CA VAL A 60 -1.80 0.80 2.33
C VAL A 60 -0.37 0.28 2.29
N TYR A 61 0.01 -0.64 3.17
CA TYR A 61 1.32 -1.30 3.09
C TYR A 61 1.52 -2.00 1.74
N LEU A 62 0.51 -2.70 1.23
CA LEU A 62 0.60 -3.36 -0.07
C LEU A 62 0.66 -2.35 -1.22
N HIS A 63 0.00 -1.20 -1.10
CA HIS A 63 0.13 -0.09 -2.04
C HIS A 63 1.57 0.43 -2.08
N GLU A 64 2.17 0.69 -0.92
CA GLU A 64 3.56 1.13 -0.79
C GLU A 64 4.55 0.06 -1.28
N LEU A 65 4.30 -1.22 -0.98
CA LEU A 65 5.07 -2.34 -1.49
C LEU A 65 5.00 -2.43 -3.03
N CYS A 66 3.85 -2.08 -3.62
CA CYS A 66 3.73 -1.99 -5.07
C CYS A 66 4.62 -0.89 -5.64
N HIS A 67 4.81 0.25 -4.95
CA HIS A 67 5.77 1.27 -5.36
C HIS A 67 7.22 0.78 -5.34
N VAL A 68 7.59 -0.14 -4.42
CA VAL A 68 8.91 -0.81 -4.36
C VAL A 68 9.15 -1.69 -5.61
N GLY A 69 8.16 -2.52 -5.94
CA GLY A 69 8.25 -3.48 -7.04
C GLY A 69 8.10 -2.88 -8.45
N ALA A 70 7.22 -1.88 -8.61
CA ALA A 70 6.93 -1.25 -9.89
C ALA A 70 8.14 -0.48 -10.44
N VAL A 71 8.28 -0.44 -11.77
CA VAL A 71 9.35 0.33 -12.41
C VAL A 71 9.01 1.82 -12.40
N THR A 72 7.75 2.16 -12.61
CA THR A 72 7.25 3.55 -12.64
C THR A 72 7.14 4.17 -11.24
N TRP A 73 7.34 5.48 -11.15
CA TRP A 73 7.30 6.21 -9.88
C TRP A 73 5.89 6.55 -9.40
N GLN A 74 4.95 6.69 -10.33
CA GLN A 74 3.59 7.15 -10.06
C GLN A 74 2.58 6.04 -10.33
N HIS A 75 1.31 6.35 -10.08
CA HIS A 75 0.15 5.48 -10.32
C HIS A 75 -0.20 5.33 -11.82
N THR A 76 0.77 4.88 -12.63
CA THR A 76 0.57 4.57 -14.05
C THR A 76 -0.27 3.30 -14.23
N THR A 77 -0.68 3.00 -15.47
CA THR A 77 -1.36 1.73 -15.80
C THR A 77 -0.56 0.51 -15.33
N GLU A 78 0.76 0.50 -15.55
CA GLU A 78 1.65 -0.58 -15.07
C GLU A 78 1.59 -0.75 -13.54
N PHE A 79 1.58 0.35 -12.79
CA PHE A 79 1.45 0.31 -11.34
C PHE A 79 0.13 -0.35 -10.94
N TRP A 80 -0.99 0.09 -11.53
CA TRP A 80 -2.31 -0.44 -11.17
C TRP A 80 -2.47 -1.90 -11.58
N GLU A 81 -1.98 -2.30 -12.75
CA GLU A 81 -1.93 -3.71 -13.15
C GLU A 81 -1.15 -4.56 -12.14
N SER A 82 -0.01 -4.06 -11.66
CA SER A 82 0.81 -4.73 -10.64
C SER A 82 0.09 -4.81 -9.30
N PHE A 83 -0.59 -3.73 -8.89
CA PHE A 83 -1.31 -3.69 -7.62
C PHE A 83 -2.53 -4.59 -7.62
N ILE A 84 -3.31 -4.61 -8.71
CA ILE A 84 -4.45 -5.53 -8.90
C ILE A 84 -3.95 -6.99 -8.85
N TRP A 85 -2.87 -7.30 -9.57
CA TRP A 85 -2.28 -8.63 -9.55
C TRP A 85 -1.80 -9.05 -8.16
N LEU A 86 -1.14 -8.15 -7.41
CA LEU A 86 -0.67 -8.40 -6.06
C LEU A 86 -1.85 -8.69 -5.11
N LEU A 87 -2.88 -7.84 -5.13
CA LEU A 87 -4.08 -8.02 -4.30
C LEU A 87 -4.77 -9.35 -4.59
N LYS A 88 -4.99 -9.67 -5.88
CA LYS A 88 -5.59 -10.93 -6.31
C LYS A 88 -4.77 -12.13 -5.86
N THR A 89 -3.45 -12.10 -6.06
CA THR A 89 -2.55 -13.20 -5.71
C THR A 89 -2.58 -13.48 -4.20
N LEU A 90 -2.61 -12.43 -3.37
CA LEU A 90 -2.66 -12.59 -1.91
C LEU A 90 -4.03 -13.04 -1.40
N ASP A 91 -5.12 -12.64 -2.07
CA ASP A 91 -6.48 -13.08 -1.78
C ASP A 91 -6.66 -14.56 -2.14
N ASP A 92 -6.25 -14.96 -3.35
CA ASP A 92 -6.28 -16.34 -3.84
C ASP A 92 -5.41 -17.27 -2.97
N ALA A 93 -4.29 -16.77 -2.44
CA ALA A 93 -3.42 -17.50 -1.52
C ALA A 93 -3.91 -17.52 -0.06
N GLY A 94 -4.98 -16.79 0.27
CA GLY A 94 -5.52 -16.69 1.63
C GLY A 94 -4.64 -15.89 2.61
N ILE A 95 -3.67 -15.10 2.12
CA ILE A 95 -2.74 -14.31 2.94
C ILE A 95 -3.36 -12.97 3.35
N TYR A 96 -4.12 -12.34 2.45
CA TYR A 96 -4.78 -11.06 2.69
C TYR A 96 -6.16 -11.06 2.05
N LYS A 97 -7.20 -10.85 2.86
CA LYS A 97 -8.57 -10.70 2.35
C LYS A 97 -8.79 -9.27 1.87
N THR A 98 -8.91 -9.09 0.57
CA THR A 98 -9.11 -7.76 -0.01
C THR A 98 -10.53 -7.26 0.28
N LEU A 99 -10.64 -6.06 0.87
CA LEU A 99 -11.92 -5.40 1.14
C LEU A 99 -12.35 -4.51 -0.01
N ASP A 100 -13.66 -4.45 -0.28
CA ASP A 100 -14.23 -3.57 -1.30
C ASP A 100 -14.48 -2.18 -0.69
N TYR A 101 -13.47 -1.31 -0.77
CA TYR A 101 -13.55 0.06 -0.27
C TYR A 101 -14.50 0.94 -1.10
N ASN A 102 -14.88 0.52 -2.32
CA ASN A 102 -15.94 1.19 -3.09
C ASN A 102 -17.30 1.11 -2.36
N LYS A 103 -17.53 0.02 -1.61
CA LYS A 103 -18.76 -0.19 -0.81
C LYS A 103 -18.59 0.22 0.65
N THR A 104 -17.38 0.07 1.18
CA THR A 104 -17.09 0.29 2.60
C THR A 104 -15.91 1.24 2.79
N PRO A 105 -16.04 2.51 2.36
CA PRO A 105 -14.95 3.48 2.44
C PRO A 105 -14.47 3.65 3.89
N LYS A 106 -13.16 3.80 4.08
CA LYS A 106 -12.54 3.95 5.40
C LYS A 106 -11.71 5.22 5.49
N PRO A 107 -11.80 5.98 6.59
CA PRO A 107 -10.85 7.04 6.84
C PRO A 107 -9.46 6.45 7.05
N TYR A 108 -8.44 7.11 6.49
CA TYR A 108 -7.04 6.76 6.69
C TYR A 108 -6.19 8.02 6.64
N CYS A 109 -5.45 8.31 7.71
CA CYS A 109 -4.48 9.41 7.76
C CYS A 109 -4.99 10.79 7.28
N GLY A 110 -6.28 11.09 7.51
CA GLY A 110 -6.90 12.37 7.11
C GLY A 110 -7.45 12.39 5.68
N ILE A 111 -7.32 11.28 4.93
CA ILE A 111 -8.04 11.04 3.67
C ILE A 111 -9.10 9.94 3.86
N VAL A 112 -9.87 9.66 2.82
CA VAL A 112 -10.77 8.51 2.76
C VAL A 112 -10.26 7.58 1.67
N ILE A 113 -10.09 6.30 2.01
CA ILE A 113 -9.86 5.22 1.05
C ILE A 113 -11.24 4.71 0.66
N ASP A 114 -11.63 4.98 -0.58
CA ASP A 114 -12.95 4.73 -1.14
C ASP A 114 -12.91 3.93 -2.44
N SER A 115 -11.74 3.41 -2.81
CA SER A 115 -11.57 2.61 -4.02
C SER A 115 -10.65 1.42 -3.79
N THR A 116 -10.97 0.34 -4.49
CA THR A 116 -10.17 -0.88 -4.51
C THR A 116 -10.06 -1.33 -5.96
N PRO A 117 -8.90 -1.12 -6.62
CA PRO A 117 -8.73 -1.44 -8.04
C PRO A 117 -9.06 -2.89 -8.39
N TYR A 118 -8.92 -3.82 -7.43
CA TYR A 118 -9.29 -5.22 -7.61
C TYR A 118 -10.78 -5.43 -7.95
N PHE A 119 -11.68 -4.56 -7.46
CA PHE A 119 -13.12 -4.64 -7.70
C PHE A 119 -13.63 -3.60 -8.70
N SER A 120 -12.77 -2.70 -9.17
CA SER A 120 -13.11 -1.66 -10.14
C SER A 120 -12.82 -2.20 -11.54
N THR A 121 -13.86 -2.69 -12.22
CA THR A 121 -13.83 -3.09 -13.64
C THR A 121 -13.81 -1.89 -14.57
#